data_AF-M7UVE9-F1
#
_entry.id   AF-M7UVE9-F1
#
_cell.length_a   1.000
_cell.length_b   1.000
_cell.length_c   1.000
_cell.angle_alpha   90.00
_cell.angle_beta   90.00
_cell.angle_gamma   90.00
#
_symmetry.space_group_name_H-M   'P 1'
#
loop_
_entity.id
_entity.type
_entity.pdbx_description
1 polymer ?
#
loop_
_entity_poly.entity_id
_entity_poly.type
_entity_poly.pdbx_seq_one_letter_code
_entity_poly.pdbx_strand_id
1 'polypeptide(L)'
;MTTEVAVIRLRSPIELDHPFFDDNGEFRAILRKFSAKAEFNRGFWGIEDEDKTLLRVFSNWSSANELEDNDSMSKDFKNVKDIKFFDIYHVDFLPSLPTKPLDPEISGNTMVETIYFGKDFPHADGWVSNFNQKVHNILSLRGHHFKAASGGWARQRAVAPGIMDECSVWFAIVGWPSMQAHLEWRDSPEHHENKKLLEQYKDWWKGIVRVHSSMHEIYKC
;
A
#
# COMPACT_ATOMS: atom_id res chain seq x y z
N MET A 1 -7.23 0.22 14.26
CA MET A 1 -7.64 0.00 12.86
C MET A 1 -6.42 -0.52 12.15
N THR A 2 -6.53 -1.70 11.53
CA THR A 2 -5.44 -2.32 10.78
C THR A 2 -5.86 -2.41 9.33
N THR A 3 -4.91 -2.21 8.42
CA THR A 3 -5.11 -2.37 7.00
C THR A 3 -4.49 -3.69 6.55
N GLU A 4 -5.28 -4.54 5.88
CA GLU A 4 -4.74 -5.62 5.06
C GLU A 4 -4.33 -5.05 3.71
N VAL A 5 -3.10 -5.30 3.30
CA VAL A 5 -2.55 -4.97 1.98
C VAL A 5 -2.27 -6.28 1.26
N ALA A 6 -3.00 -6.59 0.19
CA ALA A 6 -2.58 -7.63 -0.74
C ALA A 6 -1.73 -7.05 -1.85
N VAL A 7 -0.60 -7.70 -2.10
CA VAL A 7 0.18 -7.53 -3.33
C VAL A 7 -0.02 -8.81 -4.14
N ILE A 8 -0.73 -8.71 -5.25
CA ILE A 8 -1.17 -9.84 -6.07
C ILE A 8 -0.40 -9.82 -7.38
N ARG A 9 0.31 -10.91 -7.67
CA ARG A 9 0.92 -11.15 -8.97
C ARG A 9 -0.02 -11.95 -9.85
N LEU A 10 -0.38 -11.36 -10.98
CA LEU A 10 -1.19 -11.96 -12.02
C LEU A 10 -0.32 -12.82 -12.94
N ARG A 11 -0.93 -13.81 -13.59
CA ARG A 11 -0.23 -14.73 -14.52
C ARG A 11 0.20 -14.03 -15.81
N SER A 12 -0.57 -13.04 -16.24
CA SER A 12 -0.32 -12.24 -17.44
C SER A 12 -0.73 -10.79 -17.17
N PRO A 13 -0.18 -9.83 -17.92
CA PRO A 13 -0.67 -8.46 -17.89
C PRO A 13 -2.15 -8.43 -18.27
N ILE A 14 -2.95 -7.68 -17.51
CA ILE A 14 -4.37 -7.43 -17.85
C ILE A 14 -4.68 -5.96 -17.65
N GLU A 15 -5.54 -5.43 -18.51
CA GLU A 15 -6.04 -4.07 -18.43
C GLU A 15 -7.37 -4.02 -17.64
N LEU A 16 -7.79 -2.82 -17.25
CA LEU A 16 -9.00 -2.63 -16.43
C LEU A 16 -10.31 -3.03 -17.13
N ASP A 17 -10.32 -3.17 -18.45
CA ASP A 17 -11.45 -3.65 -19.25
C ASP A 17 -11.50 -5.19 -19.38
N HIS A 18 -10.54 -5.90 -18.76
CA HIS A 18 -10.52 -7.35 -18.76
C HIS A 18 -11.68 -7.92 -17.91
N PRO A 19 -12.35 -9.02 -18.34
CA PRO A 19 -13.51 -9.60 -17.62
C PRO A 19 -13.27 -10.00 -16.16
N PHE A 20 -12.00 -10.13 -15.78
CA PHE A 20 -11.59 -10.31 -14.39
C PHE A 20 -12.11 -9.17 -13.48
N PHE A 21 -12.14 -7.93 -13.97
CA PHE A 21 -12.52 -6.73 -13.24
C PHE A 21 -13.97 -6.27 -13.48
N ASP A 22 -14.69 -6.92 -14.40
CA ASP A 22 -16.12 -6.68 -14.62
C ASP A 22 -16.88 -6.80 -13.31
N ASP A 23 -18.03 -6.11 -13.21
CA ASP A 23 -18.83 -6.15 -11.98
C ASP A 23 -19.11 -7.59 -11.53
N ASN A 24 -19.43 -8.50 -12.46
CA ASN A 24 -19.67 -9.92 -12.20
C ASN A 24 -18.43 -10.81 -12.35
N GLY A 25 -17.26 -10.21 -12.59
CA GLY A 25 -15.97 -10.88 -12.66
C GLY A 25 -15.52 -11.46 -11.31
N GLU A 26 -14.61 -12.42 -11.38
CA GLU A 26 -14.13 -13.16 -10.20
C GLU A 26 -13.50 -12.24 -9.14
N PHE A 27 -12.74 -11.23 -9.57
CA PHE A 27 -12.11 -10.28 -8.66
C PHE A 27 -13.14 -9.39 -7.94
N ARG A 28 -14.10 -8.82 -8.67
CA ARG A 28 -15.15 -8.00 -8.06
C ARG A 28 -16.02 -8.81 -7.11
N ALA A 29 -16.31 -10.07 -7.43
CA ALA A 29 -17.01 -10.97 -6.53
C ALA A 29 -16.27 -11.16 -5.19
N ILE A 30 -14.93 -11.26 -5.22
CA ILE A 30 -14.10 -11.31 -4.01
C ILE A 30 -14.19 -10.00 -3.22
N LEU A 31 -14.05 -8.84 -3.88
CA LEU A 31 -14.14 -7.55 -3.21
C LEU A 31 -15.50 -7.32 -2.53
N ARG A 32 -16.61 -7.76 -3.14
CA ARG A 32 -17.95 -7.72 -2.53
C ARG A 32 -18.04 -8.56 -1.26
N LYS A 33 -17.38 -9.73 -1.21
CA LYS A 33 -17.33 -10.55 0.02
C LYS A 33 -16.63 -9.80 1.15
N PHE A 34 -15.55 -9.09 0.85
CA PHE A 34 -14.85 -8.28 1.85
C PHE A 34 -15.73 -7.14 2.34
N SER A 35 -16.35 -6.42 1.41
CA SER A 35 -17.13 -5.21 1.73
C SER A 35 -18.47 -5.49 2.41
N ALA A 36 -18.98 -6.73 2.33
CA ALA A 36 -20.16 -7.19 3.06
C ALA A 36 -19.90 -7.51 4.55
N LYS A 37 -18.64 -7.62 4.98
CA LYS A 37 -18.31 -7.90 6.39
C LYS A 37 -18.59 -6.67 7.27
N ALA A 38 -19.10 -6.89 8.47
CA ALA A 38 -19.47 -5.81 9.39
C ALA A 38 -18.24 -4.96 9.79
N GLU A 39 -17.09 -5.61 9.91
CA GLU A 39 -15.80 -5.06 10.30
C GLU A 39 -15.15 -4.25 9.17
N PHE A 40 -15.57 -4.45 7.91
CA PHE A 40 -15.05 -3.69 6.79
C PHE A 40 -15.46 -2.23 6.92
N ASN A 41 -14.45 -1.36 6.96
CA ASN A 41 -14.66 0.09 6.99
C ASN A 41 -14.65 0.65 5.56
N ARG A 42 -13.51 0.46 4.86
CA ARG A 42 -13.28 1.00 3.52
C ARG A 42 -12.08 0.30 2.89
N GLY A 43 -12.01 0.30 1.57
CA GLY A 43 -10.86 -0.22 0.88
C GLY A 43 -10.69 0.37 -0.52
N PHE A 44 -9.53 0.11 -1.10
CA PHE A 44 -9.14 0.56 -2.43
C PHE A 44 -8.38 -0.55 -3.14
N TRP A 45 -8.43 -0.58 -4.46
CA TRP A 45 -7.62 -1.48 -5.25
C TRP A 45 -7.15 -0.81 -6.52
N GLY A 46 -6.06 -1.28 -7.12
CA GLY A 46 -5.57 -0.77 -8.39
C GLY A 46 -4.46 -1.63 -8.98
N ILE A 47 -4.33 -1.60 -10.31
CA ILE A 47 -3.22 -2.23 -11.03
C ILE A 47 -2.07 -1.23 -11.10
N GLU A 48 -0.84 -1.68 -10.92
CA GLU A 48 0.35 -0.84 -11.04
C GLU A 48 0.54 -0.37 -12.49
N ASP A 49 0.95 0.87 -12.68
CA ASP A 49 1.25 1.43 -14.00
C ASP A 49 2.59 0.93 -14.54
N GLU A 50 3.54 0.68 -13.66
CA GLU A 50 4.89 0.21 -13.99
C GLU A 50 4.95 -1.30 -14.30
N ASP A 51 4.05 -2.11 -13.73
CA ASP A 51 3.93 -3.53 -14.03
C ASP A 51 2.46 -3.96 -13.99
N LYS A 52 1.85 -4.08 -15.17
CA LYS A 52 0.44 -4.49 -15.36
C LYS A 52 0.12 -5.92 -14.92
N THR A 53 1.10 -6.66 -14.39
CA THR A 53 0.89 -7.95 -13.72
C THR A 53 0.78 -7.82 -12.20
N LEU A 54 0.91 -6.63 -11.62
CA LEU A 54 0.81 -6.39 -10.19
C LEU A 54 -0.46 -5.60 -9.86
N LEU A 55 -1.21 -6.14 -8.91
CA LEU A 55 -2.45 -5.60 -8.41
C LEU A 55 -2.32 -5.40 -6.90
N ARG A 56 -2.75 -4.24 -6.40
CA ARG A 56 -2.78 -3.95 -4.96
C ARG A 56 -4.21 -3.83 -4.47
N VAL A 57 -4.46 -4.36 -3.28
CA VAL A 57 -5.73 -4.21 -2.56
C VAL A 57 -5.42 -3.74 -1.14
N PHE A 58 -6.06 -2.67 -0.70
CA PHE A 58 -5.97 -2.11 0.63
C PHE A 58 -7.35 -2.20 1.29
N SER A 59 -7.48 -2.90 2.41
CA SER A 59 -8.74 -3.09 3.12
C SER A 59 -8.60 -2.70 4.59
N ASN A 60 -9.39 -1.73 5.05
CA ASN A 60 -9.37 -1.27 6.44
C ASN A 60 -10.46 -1.93 7.26
N TRP A 61 -10.10 -2.34 8.47
CA TRP A 61 -10.97 -3.08 9.38
C TRP A 61 -11.15 -2.36 10.73
N SER A 62 -12.38 -2.31 11.22
CA SER A 62 -12.82 -1.42 12.32
C SER A 62 -12.42 -1.87 13.74
N SER A 63 -12.03 -3.12 13.99
CA SER A 63 -11.61 -3.52 15.33
C SER A 63 -10.61 -4.67 15.35
N ALA A 64 -9.76 -4.63 16.39
CA ALA A 64 -8.69 -5.56 16.72
C ALA A 64 -9.20 -6.89 17.30
N ASN A 65 -10.29 -7.43 16.77
CA ASN A 65 -10.38 -8.89 16.79
C ASN A 65 -9.25 -9.34 15.90
N GLU A 66 -8.37 -10.15 16.49
CA GLU A 66 -7.33 -10.89 15.81
C GLU A 66 -7.85 -11.19 14.40
N LEU A 67 -7.31 -10.48 13.39
CA LEU A 67 -7.15 -11.12 12.09
C LEU A 67 -6.25 -12.30 12.46
N GLU A 68 -6.88 -13.39 12.97
CA GLU A 68 -6.21 -14.65 13.20
C GLU A 68 -5.47 -14.91 11.90
N ASP A 69 -4.28 -15.52 11.98
CA ASP A 69 -3.44 -15.87 10.82
C ASP A 69 -4.19 -16.65 9.70
N ASN A 70 -5.46 -17.01 9.94
CA ASN A 70 -6.49 -17.24 8.93
C ASN A 70 -6.85 -15.98 8.11
N ASP A 71 -5.86 -15.39 7.44
CA ASP A 71 -5.95 -14.36 6.40
C ASP A 71 -7.23 -14.50 5.56
N SER A 72 -8.22 -13.63 5.81
CA SER A 72 -9.52 -13.74 5.16
C SER A 72 -9.42 -13.50 3.65
N MET A 73 -8.51 -12.61 3.25
CA MET A 73 -8.17 -12.33 1.86
C MET A 73 -7.44 -13.50 1.19
N SER A 74 -6.54 -14.20 1.91
CA SER A 74 -5.75 -15.29 1.31
C SER A 74 -6.63 -16.43 0.78
N LYS A 75 -7.68 -16.78 1.52
CA LYS A 75 -8.58 -17.89 1.17
C LYS A 75 -9.35 -17.58 -0.11
N ASP A 76 -9.78 -16.32 -0.27
CA ASP A 76 -10.52 -15.89 -1.44
C ASP A 76 -9.63 -15.78 -2.69
N PHE A 77 -8.33 -15.47 -2.57
CA PHE A 77 -7.41 -15.39 -3.71
C PHE A 77 -6.77 -16.72 -4.13
N LYS A 78 -6.69 -17.71 -3.24
CA LYS A 78 -5.91 -18.95 -3.44
C LYS A 78 -6.23 -19.74 -4.72
N ASN A 79 -7.48 -19.71 -5.18
CA ASN A 79 -7.93 -20.52 -6.31
C ASN A 79 -8.32 -19.69 -7.55
N VAL A 80 -8.04 -18.39 -7.53
CA VAL A 80 -8.36 -17.49 -8.64
C VAL A 80 -7.43 -17.81 -9.82
N LYS A 81 -8.01 -18.11 -10.98
CA LYS A 81 -7.26 -18.63 -12.13
C LYS A 81 -6.18 -17.65 -12.59
N ASP A 82 -6.48 -16.36 -12.63
CA ASP A 82 -5.59 -15.33 -13.17
C ASP A 82 -4.50 -14.90 -12.19
N ILE A 83 -4.55 -15.36 -10.93
CA ILE A 83 -3.55 -15.09 -9.90
C ILE A 83 -2.44 -16.16 -9.95
N LYS A 84 -1.19 -15.70 -9.98
CA LYS A 84 0.02 -16.54 -9.92
C LYS A 84 0.43 -16.78 -8.47
N PHE A 85 0.57 -15.72 -7.69
CA PHE A 85 0.82 -15.72 -6.25
C PHE A 85 0.37 -14.38 -5.65
N PHE A 86 0.28 -14.32 -4.33
CA PHE A 86 -0.05 -13.10 -3.61
C PHE A 86 0.61 -13.11 -2.24
N ASP A 87 0.88 -11.92 -1.72
CA ASP A 87 1.36 -11.68 -0.35
C ASP A 87 0.35 -10.79 0.39
N ILE A 88 0.07 -11.11 1.65
CA ILE A 88 -0.82 -10.33 2.52
C ILE A 88 0.01 -9.70 3.64
N TYR A 89 -0.16 -8.39 3.81
CA TYR A 89 0.49 -7.61 4.85
C TYR A 89 -0.54 -6.95 5.74
N HIS A 90 -0.27 -6.96 7.04
CA HIS A 90 -1.02 -6.22 8.03
C HIS A 90 -0.22 -4.97 8.39
N VAL A 91 -0.78 -3.81 8.05
CA VAL A 91 -0.11 -2.53 8.20
C VAL A 91 -0.96 -1.62 9.07
N ASP A 92 -0.33 -1.08 10.12
CA ASP A 92 -0.94 -0.06 10.97
C ASP A 92 -0.52 1.32 10.44
N PHE A 93 -1.28 1.83 9.46
CA PHE A 93 -1.00 3.12 8.81
C PHE A 93 -1.22 4.32 9.75
N LEU A 94 -0.34 5.33 9.61
CA LEU A 94 -0.41 6.61 10.29
C LEU A 94 -0.33 7.77 9.27
N PRO A 95 -1.35 8.66 9.20
CA PRO A 95 -2.69 8.46 9.76
C PRO A 95 -3.33 7.19 9.20
N SER A 96 -4.35 6.65 9.89
CA SER A 96 -5.08 5.50 9.37
C SER A 96 -5.70 5.85 8.02
N LEU A 97 -5.62 4.95 7.04
CA LEU A 97 -6.53 5.00 5.90
C LEU A 97 -7.98 4.98 6.46
N PRO A 98 -8.95 5.71 5.90
CA PRO A 98 -8.98 6.21 4.54
C PRO A 98 -9.09 7.74 4.48
N THR A 99 -8.65 8.30 3.36
CA THR A 99 -9.17 9.59 2.95
C THR A 99 -9.76 9.42 1.56
N LYS A 100 -11.01 9.88 1.38
CA LYS A 100 -11.65 10.12 0.07
C LYS A 100 -10.65 10.55 -1.02
N PRO A 101 -9.64 11.38 -0.71
CA PRO A 101 -8.59 11.74 -1.66
C PRO A 101 -7.61 10.68 -2.22
N LEU A 102 -7.82 9.36 -2.01
CA LEU A 102 -7.18 8.33 -2.87
C LEU A 102 -8.06 7.92 -4.07
N ASP A 103 -9.30 8.40 -4.11
CA ASP A 103 -10.19 8.21 -5.25
C ASP A 103 -9.61 8.89 -6.50
N PRO A 104 -9.60 8.25 -7.67
CA PRO A 104 -9.05 8.80 -8.92
C PRO A 104 -9.74 10.10 -9.37
N GLU A 105 -10.97 10.35 -8.95
CA GLU A 105 -11.66 11.63 -9.17
C GLU A 105 -11.04 12.78 -8.36
N ILE A 106 -10.30 12.47 -7.29
CA ILE A 106 -9.73 13.44 -6.36
C ILE A 106 -8.20 13.44 -6.39
N SER A 107 -7.58 12.27 -6.36
CA SER A 107 -6.18 12.07 -6.68
C SER A 107 -6.06 11.77 -8.18
N GLY A 108 -5.54 12.71 -8.95
CA GLY A 108 -5.21 12.44 -10.36
C GLY A 108 -4.12 11.37 -10.53
N ASN A 109 -3.42 10.98 -9.46
CA ASN A 109 -2.46 9.87 -9.44
C ASN A 109 -2.21 9.38 -8.00
N THR A 110 -2.22 8.07 -7.73
CA THR A 110 -1.81 7.52 -6.42
C THR A 110 -0.46 6.81 -6.55
N MET A 111 0.49 7.16 -5.68
CA MET A 111 1.77 6.47 -5.54
C MET A 111 1.72 5.53 -4.35
N VAL A 112 2.22 4.31 -4.53
CA VAL A 112 2.52 3.36 -3.46
C VAL A 112 4.03 3.16 -3.40
N GLU A 113 4.59 3.34 -2.21
CA GLU A 113 6.00 3.13 -1.93
C GLU A 113 6.15 1.96 -0.95
N THR A 114 7.07 1.06 -1.23
CA THR A 114 7.42 -0.08 -0.38
C THR A 114 8.93 -0.05 -0.13
N ILE A 115 9.31 0.13 1.12
CA ILE A 115 10.72 0.21 1.55
C ILE A 115 11.06 -1.08 2.31
N TYR A 116 12.20 -1.67 1.95
CA TYR A 116 12.69 -2.90 2.57
C TYR A 116 13.91 -2.59 3.43
N PHE A 117 13.88 -3.07 4.67
CA PHE A 117 14.97 -2.98 5.62
C PHE A 117 15.41 -4.39 6.03
N GLY A 118 16.71 -4.62 6.12
CA GLY A 118 17.27 -5.94 6.45
C GLY A 118 16.80 -6.44 7.81
N LYS A 119 16.91 -7.76 8.02
CA LYS A 119 16.47 -8.45 9.25
C LYS A 119 17.01 -7.86 10.56
N ASP A 120 18.18 -7.23 10.51
CA ASP A 120 18.88 -6.63 11.66
C ASP A 120 18.49 -5.15 11.87
N PHE A 121 17.49 -4.63 11.13
CA PHE A 121 16.96 -3.29 11.35
C PHE A 121 16.50 -3.16 12.80
N PRO A 122 17.07 -2.21 13.57
CA PRO A 122 16.77 -2.09 14.98
C PRO A 122 15.34 -1.60 15.15
N HIS A 123 14.47 -2.49 15.61
CA HIS A 123 13.15 -2.14 16.15
C HIS A 123 13.23 -1.59 17.59
N ALA A 124 14.44 -1.55 18.17
CA ALA A 124 14.70 -0.98 19.48
C ALA A 124 14.81 0.55 19.43
N ASP A 125 14.52 1.19 20.57
CA ASP A 125 14.67 2.62 20.88
C ASP A 125 14.28 3.60 19.76
N GLY A 126 12.96 3.75 19.60
CA GLY A 126 12.38 4.92 18.96
C GLY A 126 12.61 5.02 17.46
N TRP A 127 13.37 4.15 16.79
CA TRP A 127 13.65 4.26 15.35
C TRP A 127 12.41 4.06 14.48
N VAL A 128 11.60 3.04 14.77
CA VAL A 128 10.29 2.81 14.11
C VAL A 128 9.35 3.98 14.36
N SER A 129 9.27 4.44 15.61
CA SER A 129 8.43 5.58 16.01
C SER A 129 8.92 6.89 15.39
N ASN A 130 10.22 7.11 15.29
CA ASN A 130 10.87 8.27 14.70
C ASN A 130 10.70 8.25 13.18
N PHE A 131 10.83 7.09 12.54
CA PHE A 131 10.50 6.93 11.13
C PHE A 131 9.04 7.27 10.86
N ASN A 132 8.11 6.68 11.62
CA ASN A 132 6.68 6.97 11.51
C ASN A 132 6.36 8.43 11.82
N GLN A 133 6.98 9.05 12.83
CA GLN A 133 6.76 10.44 13.19
C GLN A 133 7.33 11.39 12.13
N LYS A 134 8.52 11.10 11.60
CA LYS A 134 9.13 11.88 10.53
C LYS A 134 8.29 11.81 9.26
N VAL A 135 7.87 10.61 8.86
CA VAL A 135 6.92 10.45 7.75
C VAL A 135 5.62 11.16 8.06
N HIS A 136 5.03 10.97 9.24
CA HIS A 136 3.81 11.66 9.62
C HIS A 136 3.95 13.16 9.52
N ASN A 137 5.07 13.74 9.98
CA ASN A 137 5.34 15.17 9.87
C ASN A 137 5.35 15.60 8.40
N ILE A 138 6.05 14.86 7.53
CA ILE A 138 6.09 15.11 6.07
C ILE A 138 4.68 15.03 5.47
N LEU A 139 3.90 14.00 5.83
CA LEU A 139 2.53 13.80 5.38
C LEU A 139 1.54 14.79 6.03
N SER A 140 1.95 15.46 7.10
CA SER A 140 1.18 16.50 7.79
C SER A 140 1.50 17.90 7.28
N LEU A 141 2.59 18.09 6.50
CA LEU A 141 2.88 19.31 5.75
C LEU A 141 1.82 19.47 4.65
N ARG A 142 0.60 19.81 5.07
CA ARG A 142 -0.57 19.95 4.20
C ARG A 142 -0.46 21.23 3.39
N GLY A 143 -0.65 21.10 2.08
CA GLY A 143 -0.70 22.17 1.08
C GLY A 143 -1.36 21.66 -0.21
N HIS A 144 -1.14 22.32 -1.36
CA HIS A 144 -1.64 21.85 -2.66
C HIS A 144 -0.92 20.58 -3.19
N HIS A 145 0.14 20.13 -2.51
CA HIS A 145 1.07 19.12 -3.04
C HIS A 145 0.51 17.69 -3.03
N PHE A 146 -0.11 17.23 -1.94
CA PHE A 146 -0.76 15.93 -1.88
C PHE A 146 -2.17 16.04 -1.28
N LYS A 147 -3.06 15.16 -1.75
CA LYS A 147 -4.46 15.08 -1.35
C LYS A 147 -4.66 14.15 -0.16
N ALA A 148 -3.87 13.10 -0.10
CA ALA A 148 -3.90 12.05 0.91
C ALA A 148 -2.50 11.51 1.10
N ALA A 149 -2.15 11.12 2.32
CA ALA A 149 -0.98 10.29 2.52
C ALA A 149 -1.08 9.49 3.83
N SER A 150 -0.54 8.28 3.81
CA SER A 150 -0.43 7.40 4.97
C SER A 150 0.80 6.53 4.86
N GLY A 151 1.44 6.22 5.99
CA GLY A 151 2.58 5.30 6.01
C GLY A 151 2.59 4.41 7.25
N GLY A 152 3.13 3.20 7.14
CA GLY A 152 3.14 2.25 8.25
C GLY A 152 4.02 1.02 8.01
N TRP A 153 4.43 0.39 9.10
CA TRP A 153 5.18 -0.86 9.08
C TRP A 153 4.25 -2.05 8.92
N ALA A 154 4.65 -3.00 8.08
CA ALA A 154 4.00 -4.30 8.02
C ALA A 154 4.41 -5.16 9.22
N ARG A 155 3.49 -5.97 9.73
CA ARG A 155 3.78 -6.99 10.75
C ARG A 155 4.55 -8.17 10.15
N GLN A 156 4.24 -8.51 8.90
CA GLN A 156 4.89 -9.56 8.14
C GLN A 156 6.22 -9.06 7.55
N ARG A 157 7.14 -10.00 7.35
CA ARG A 157 8.38 -9.79 6.60
C ARG A 157 8.17 -10.15 5.13
N ALA A 158 8.97 -9.57 4.25
CA ALA A 158 8.97 -9.91 2.83
C ALA A 158 10.38 -10.02 2.28
N VAL A 159 10.52 -10.74 1.18
CA VAL A 159 11.76 -10.78 0.42
C VAL A 159 11.79 -9.58 -0.54
N ALA A 160 12.79 -8.72 -0.41
CA ALA A 160 12.94 -7.60 -1.33
C ALA A 160 13.31 -8.10 -2.75
N PRO A 161 12.94 -7.38 -3.82
CA PRO A 161 13.33 -7.75 -5.18
C PRO A 161 14.85 -7.93 -5.31
N GLY A 162 15.28 -9.11 -5.77
CA GLY A 162 16.70 -9.43 -5.98
C GLY A 162 17.47 -9.79 -4.70
N ILE A 163 16.80 -9.91 -3.56
CA ILE A 163 17.39 -10.35 -2.29
C ILE A 163 16.76 -11.69 -1.91
N MET A 164 17.46 -12.52 -1.12
CA MET A 164 16.91 -13.80 -0.64
C MET A 164 16.46 -13.73 0.82
N ASP A 165 17.04 -12.84 1.61
CA ASP A 165 16.72 -12.68 3.01
C ASP A 165 15.41 -11.91 3.23
N GLU A 166 14.65 -12.35 4.23
CA GLU A 166 13.48 -11.64 4.72
C GLU A 166 13.84 -10.26 5.29
N CYS A 167 13.05 -9.26 4.90
CA CYS A 167 13.18 -7.87 5.26
C CYS A 167 11.97 -7.41 6.07
N SER A 168 12.19 -6.47 7.00
CA SER A 168 11.11 -5.64 7.54
C SER A 168 10.61 -4.72 6.42
N VAL A 169 9.29 -4.56 6.33
CA VAL A 169 8.66 -3.82 5.23
C VAL A 169 7.93 -2.61 5.78
N TRP A 170 8.10 -1.47 5.11
CA TRP A 170 7.33 -0.27 5.37
C TRP A 170 6.61 0.17 4.09
N PHE A 171 5.34 0.51 4.22
CA PHE A 171 4.49 0.99 3.13
C PHE A 171 4.17 2.47 3.29
N ALA A 172 4.18 3.20 2.18
CA ALA A 172 3.52 4.49 2.05
C ALA A 172 2.51 4.45 0.90
N ILE A 173 1.44 5.19 1.07
CA ILE A 173 0.46 5.49 0.02
C ILE A 173 0.21 6.99 0.00
N VAL A 174 0.31 7.59 -1.18
CA VAL A 174 0.22 9.04 -1.35
C VAL A 174 -0.66 9.34 -2.56
N GLY A 175 -1.78 10.03 -2.32
CA GLY A 175 -2.66 10.53 -3.37
C GLY A 175 -2.20 11.92 -3.82
N TRP A 176 -1.79 12.04 -5.07
CA TRP A 176 -1.37 13.29 -5.70
C TRP A 176 -2.53 13.93 -6.48
N PRO A 177 -2.65 15.26 -6.50
CA PRO A 177 -3.62 15.93 -7.38
C PRO A 177 -3.34 15.67 -8.86
N SER A 178 -2.08 15.49 -9.22
CA SER A 178 -1.62 15.21 -10.58
C SER A 178 -0.19 14.64 -10.54
N MET A 179 0.26 14.04 -11.64
CA MET A 179 1.67 13.65 -11.79
C MET A 179 2.62 14.85 -11.68
N GLN A 180 2.23 16.02 -12.21
CA GLN A 180 3.05 17.23 -12.11
C GLN A 180 3.28 17.66 -10.66
N ALA A 181 2.24 17.61 -9.82
CA ALA A 181 2.36 17.91 -8.39
C ALA A 181 3.30 16.95 -7.65
N HIS A 182 3.30 15.66 -8.04
CA HIS A 182 4.26 14.69 -7.53
C HIS A 182 5.70 15.06 -7.90
N LEU A 183 5.97 15.41 -9.15
CA LEU A 183 7.30 15.80 -9.62
C LEU A 183 7.80 17.07 -8.91
N GLU A 184 6.95 18.08 -8.77
CA GLU A 184 7.27 19.32 -8.04
C GLU A 184 7.61 19.05 -6.57
N TRP A 185 6.85 18.18 -5.91
CA TRP A 185 7.16 17.78 -4.54
C TRP A 185 8.49 17.02 -4.46
N ARG A 186 8.73 16.08 -5.37
CA ARG A 186 9.97 15.29 -5.39
C ARG A 186 11.21 16.18 -5.50
N ASP A 187 11.11 17.27 -6.24
CA ASP A 187 12.21 18.19 -6.49
C ASP A 187 12.28 19.32 -5.44
N SER A 188 11.38 19.32 -4.45
CA SER A 188 11.33 20.30 -3.36
C SER A 188 12.47 20.12 -2.33
N PRO A 189 12.91 21.21 -1.67
CA PRO A 189 13.86 21.13 -0.56
C PRO A 189 13.39 20.21 0.59
N GLU A 190 12.10 20.23 0.91
CA GLU A 190 11.48 19.41 1.95
C GLU A 190 11.64 17.92 1.65
N HIS A 191 11.42 17.51 0.40
CA HIS A 191 11.65 16.13 -0.01
C HIS A 191 13.14 15.75 0.02
N HIS A 192 14.05 16.67 -0.30
CA HIS A 192 15.49 16.40 -0.20
C HIS A 192 15.96 16.15 1.24
N GLU A 193 15.38 16.83 2.23
CA GLU A 193 15.65 16.52 3.64
C GLU A 193 15.17 15.11 4.02
N ASN A 194 14.10 14.59 3.39
CA ASN A 194 13.63 13.22 3.62
C ASN A 194 14.62 12.17 3.11
N LYS A 195 15.34 12.47 2.02
CA LYS A 195 16.39 11.58 1.54
C LYS A 195 17.50 11.41 2.58
N LYS A 196 17.86 12.50 3.28
CA LYS A 196 18.83 12.43 4.40
C LYS A 196 18.32 11.58 5.57
N LEU A 197 17.00 11.51 5.77
CA LEU A 197 16.42 10.59 6.74
C LEU A 197 16.66 9.14 6.34
N LEU A 198 16.38 8.78 5.08
CA LEU A 198 16.66 7.42 4.57
C LEU A 198 18.15 7.08 4.62
N GLU A 199 19.02 8.06 4.39
CA GLU A 199 20.48 7.90 4.52
C GLU A 199 20.92 7.53 5.95
N GLN A 200 20.18 7.91 7.00
CA GLN A 200 20.45 7.46 8.37
C GLN A 200 20.24 5.94 8.55
N TYR A 201 19.47 5.33 7.64
CA TYR A 201 19.15 3.90 7.66
C TYR A 201 19.86 3.11 6.56
N LYS A 202 20.82 3.73 5.85
CA LYS A 202 21.45 3.15 4.65
C LYS A 202 22.04 1.75 4.87
N ASP A 203 22.52 1.46 6.07
CA ASP A 203 23.18 0.18 6.39
C ASP A 203 22.16 -0.98 6.43
N TRP A 204 20.90 -0.66 6.75
CA TRP A 204 19.79 -1.62 6.74
C TRP A 204 18.93 -1.51 5.49
N TRP A 205 18.97 -0.40 4.76
CA TRP A 205 18.17 -0.22 3.56
C TRP A 205 18.55 -1.24 2.49
N LYS A 206 17.56 -2.03 2.07
CA LYS A 206 17.74 -3.13 1.10
C LYS A 206 17.10 -2.85 -0.24
N GLY A 207 16.15 -1.94 -0.31
CA GLY A 207 15.55 -1.54 -1.56
C GLY A 207 14.33 -0.67 -1.36
N ILE A 208 13.89 -0.07 -2.47
CA ILE A 208 12.67 0.71 -2.53
C ILE A 208 11.95 0.37 -3.84
N VAL A 209 10.65 0.17 -3.74
CA VAL A 209 9.76 0.04 -4.89
C VAL A 209 8.79 1.20 -4.82
N ARG A 210 8.70 1.98 -5.90
CA ARG A 210 7.73 3.06 -6.06
C ARG A 210 6.95 2.79 -7.32
N VAL A 211 5.64 2.77 -7.17
CA VAL A 211 4.71 2.48 -8.25
C VAL A 211 3.55 3.45 -8.20
N HIS A 212 2.96 3.71 -9.35
CA HIS A 212 1.73 4.46 -9.49
C HIS A 212 0.59 3.52 -9.80
N SER A 213 -0.60 3.91 -9.37
CA SER A 213 -1.80 3.17 -9.68
C SER A 213 -3.01 4.09 -9.60
N SER A 214 -3.91 3.93 -10.56
CA SER A 214 -5.27 4.45 -10.45
C SER A 214 -6.03 3.57 -9.45
N MET A 215 -6.28 4.10 -8.26
CA MET A 215 -7.04 3.38 -7.25
C MET A 215 -8.54 3.37 -7.61
N HIS A 216 -9.27 2.39 -7.10
CA HIS A 216 -10.72 2.28 -7.24
C HIS A 216 -11.28 1.95 -5.86
N GLU A 217 -12.28 2.71 -5.43
CA GLU A 217 -12.92 2.47 -4.15
C GLU A 217 -13.66 1.11 -4.14
N ILE A 218 -13.52 0.40 -3.01
CA ILE A 218 -14.32 -0.77 -2.68
C ILE A 218 -15.53 -0.29 -1.89
N TYR A 219 -16.69 -0.25 -2.56
CA TYR A 219 -17.94 0.18 -1.95
C TYR A 219 -18.46 -0.83 -0.93
N LYS A 220 -18.85 -0.33 0.24
CA LYS A 220 -19.55 -1.13 1.25
C LYS A 220 -20.90 -1.60 0.70
N CYS A 221 -21.18 -2.89 0.85
CA CYS A 221 -22.45 -3.50 0.45
C CYS A 221 -23.55 -3.24 1.48
#